data_AF-U5EHT7-F1
#
_entry.id   AF-U5EHT7-F1
#
_cell.length_a   1.000
_cell.length_b   1.000
_cell.length_c   1.000
_cell.angle_alpha   90.00
_cell.angle_beta   90.00
_cell.angle_gamma   90.00
#
_symmetry.space_group_name_H-M   'P 1'
#
loop_
_entity.id
_entity.type
_entity.pdbx_description
1 polymer ?
#
loop_
_entity_poly.entity_id
_entity_poly.type
_entity_poly.pdbx_seq_one_letter_code
_entity_poly.pdbx_strand_id
1 'polypeptide(L)'
;MKFLIFLIICLTLVSCRTIQEKIAKYFAECKESLNLPDDNQFEVYKTTHYPEEEPHPCFAYCAGAKFGLFDETNDINFDFMEKRYTPELNVKFRECSRNITDRSNKCKWTYDFLKCSKKYVPKNDVPH
;
A
#
# COMPACT_ATOMS: atom_id res chain seq x y z
N MET A 1 -11.33 35.10 -8.40
CA MET A 1 -10.72 34.31 -7.30
C MET A 1 -11.70 33.34 -6.64
N LYS A 2 -12.91 33.75 -6.22
CA LYS A 2 -13.93 32.84 -5.62
C LYS A 2 -14.29 31.62 -6.49
N PHE A 3 -14.46 31.79 -7.80
CA PHE A 3 -14.73 30.66 -8.72
C PHE A 3 -13.57 29.67 -8.86
N LEU A 4 -12.32 30.14 -8.82
CA LEU A 4 -11.13 29.28 -8.83
C LEU A 4 -11.01 28.48 -7.53
N ILE A 5 -11.35 29.09 -6.39
CA ILE A 5 -11.37 28.41 -5.09
C ILE A 5 -12.44 27.29 -5.08
N PHE A 6 -13.65 27.57 -5.59
CA PHE A 6 -14.69 26.54 -5.73
C PHE A 6 -14.28 25.40 -6.67
N LEU A 7 -13.65 25.70 -7.82
CA LEU A 7 -13.14 24.69 -8.74
C LEU A 7 -12.06 23.80 -8.10
N ILE A 8 -11.12 24.39 -7.36
CA ILE A 8 -10.07 23.64 -6.66
C ILE A 8 -10.67 22.74 -5.57
N ILE A 9 -11.64 23.24 -4.79
CA ILE A 9 -12.34 22.44 -3.78
C ILE A 9 -13.12 21.29 -4.42
N CYS A 10 -13.81 21.51 -5.54
CA CYS A 10 -14.50 20.45 -6.25
C CYS A 10 -13.53 19.38 -6.79
N LEU A 11 -12.40 19.79 -7.36
CA LEU A 11 -11.39 18.87 -7.90
C LEU A 11 -10.74 18.01 -6.80
N THR A 12 -10.42 18.59 -5.63
CA THR A 12 -9.85 17.82 -4.52
C THR A 12 -10.86 16.84 -3.91
N LEU A 13 -12.13 17.23 -3.79
CA LEU A 13 -13.20 16.35 -3.30
C LEU A 13 -13.48 15.17 -4.25
N VAL A 14 -13.50 15.42 -5.56
CA VAL A 14 -13.67 14.37 -6.58
C VAL A 14 -12.47 13.42 -6.56
N SER A 15 -11.24 13.94 -6.52
CA SER A 15 -10.03 13.12 -6.47
C SER A 15 -9.99 12.22 -5.22
N CYS A 16 -10.36 12.74 -4.04
CA CYS A 16 -10.36 11.95 -2.81
C CYS A 16 -11.36 10.79 -2.86
N ARG A 17 -12.58 11.01 -3.38
CA ARG A 17 -13.59 9.96 -3.55
C ARG A 17 -13.09 8.82 -4.44
N THR A 18 -12.46 9.14 -5.57
CA THR A 18 -11.94 8.11 -6.49
C THR A 18 -10.85 7.22 -5.88
N ILE A 19 -10.05 7.75 -4.96
CA ILE A 19 -9.01 6.98 -4.26
C ILE A 19 -9.65 6.00 -3.27
N GLN A 20 -10.63 6.46 -2.49
CA GLN A 20 -11.36 5.61 -1.54
C GLN A 20 -12.11 4.47 -2.24
N GLU A 21 -12.75 4.76 -3.37
CA GLU A 21 -13.43 3.74 -4.19
C GLU A 21 -12.45 2.70 -4.73
N LYS A 22 -11.27 3.11 -5.21
CA LYS A 22 -10.22 2.19 -5.66
C LYS A 22 -9.71 1.32 -4.51
N ILE A 23 -9.50 1.89 -3.33
CA ILE A 23 -9.08 1.14 -2.14
C ILE A 23 -10.11 0.08 -1.77
N ALA A 24 -11.37 0.47 -1.63
CA ALA A 24 -12.45 -0.46 -1.31
C ALA A 24 -12.57 -1.59 -2.35
N LYS A 25 -12.50 -1.23 -3.64
CA LYS A 25 -12.56 -2.20 -4.75
C LYS A 25 -11.41 -3.20 -4.69
N TYR A 26 -10.16 -2.74 -4.65
CA TYR A 26 -9.00 -3.65 -4.67
C TYR A 26 -8.94 -4.54 -3.44
N PHE A 27 -9.35 -4.02 -2.29
CA PHE A 27 -9.41 -4.80 -1.07
C PHE A 27 -10.51 -5.88 -1.16
N ALA A 28 -11.68 -5.56 -1.71
CA ALA A 28 -12.74 -6.54 -1.93
C ALA A 28 -12.28 -7.67 -2.87
N GLU A 29 -11.68 -7.33 -4.01
CA GLU A 29 -11.13 -8.31 -4.96
C GLU A 29 -10.07 -9.22 -4.31
N CYS A 30 -9.20 -8.67 -3.46
CA CYS A 30 -8.18 -9.44 -2.78
C CYS A 30 -8.75 -10.37 -1.70
N LYS A 31 -9.76 -9.92 -0.94
CA LYS A 31 -10.49 -10.78 0.01
C LYS A 31 -11.12 -11.97 -0.71
N GLU A 32 -11.84 -11.70 -1.81
CA GLU A 32 -12.49 -12.73 -2.61
C GLU A 32 -11.47 -13.75 -3.14
N SER A 33 -10.35 -13.28 -3.71
CA SER A 33 -9.32 -14.17 -4.27
C SER A 33 -8.65 -15.09 -3.24
N LEU A 34 -8.63 -14.69 -1.97
CA LEU A 34 -8.02 -15.43 -0.87
C LEU A 34 -9.06 -16.18 -0.02
N ASN A 35 -10.34 -16.15 -0.40
CA ASN A 35 -11.46 -16.70 0.37
C ASN A 35 -11.48 -16.21 1.83
N LEU A 36 -11.20 -14.93 2.04
CA LEU A 36 -11.23 -14.34 3.37
C LEU A 36 -12.67 -14.11 3.82
N PRO A 37 -13.00 -14.39 5.09
CA PRO A 37 -14.30 -14.05 5.61
C PRO A 37 -14.45 -12.51 5.62
N ASP A 38 -15.70 -12.04 5.50
CA ASP A 38 -16.01 -10.62 5.20
C ASP A 38 -15.72 -9.66 6.37
N ASP A 39 -15.20 -10.21 7.47
CA ASP A 39 -14.91 -9.61 8.76
C ASP A 39 -13.87 -8.47 8.67
N ASN A 40 -13.76 -7.71 9.77
CA ASN A 40 -12.94 -6.52 10.02
C ASN A 40 -11.41 -6.64 9.81
N GLN A 41 -10.93 -7.63 9.05
CA GLN A 41 -9.58 -7.69 8.48
C GLN A 41 -9.15 -6.33 7.87
N PHE A 42 -10.07 -5.63 7.22
CA PHE A 42 -9.83 -4.29 6.67
C PHE A 42 -9.44 -3.26 7.74
N GLU A 43 -10.10 -3.29 8.89
CA GLU A 43 -9.80 -2.39 10.00
C GLU A 43 -8.41 -2.67 10.57
N VAL A 44 -7.99 -3.95 10.60
CA VAL A 44 -6.63 -4.31 11.04
C VAL A 44 -5.59 -3.67 10.12
N TYR A 45 -5.78 -3.72 8.80
CA TYR A 45 -4.90 -3.03 7.86
C TYR A 45 -4.94 -1.50 7.92
N LYS A 46 -6.10 -0.91 8.26
CA LYS A 46 -6.20 0.53 8.54
C LYS A 46 -5.41 0.93 9.80
N THR A 47 -5.31 0.05 10.78
CA THR A 47 -4.67 0.36 12.08
C THR A 47 -3.14 0.33 12.07
N THR A 48 -2.51 0.38 10.88
CA THR A 48 -1.06 0.27 10.63
C THR A 48 -0.45 -1.08 11.02
N HIS A 49 -1.19 -1.98 11.67
CA HIS A 49 -0.68 -3.30 12.03
C HIS A 49 -0.79 -4.21 10.81
N TYR A 50 0.36 -4.56 10.24
CA TYR A 50 0.47 -5.65 9.27
C TYR A 50 0.57 -6.94 10.08
N PRO A 51 -0.45 -7.82 10.08
CA PRO A 51 -0.38 -9.07 10.82
C PRO A 51 0.58 -10.05 10.12
N GLU A 52 1.30 -10.84 10.93
CA GLU A 52 2.32 -11.80 10.47
C GLU A 52 1.73 -13.12 9.99
N GLU A 53 0.54 -13.45 10.49
CA GLU A 53 -0.10 -14.75 10.31
C GLU A 53 -0.77 -14.82 8.93
N GLU A 54 -0.75 -15.99 8.29
CA GLU A 54 -1.61 -16.20 7.11
C GLU A 54 -3.08 -16.03 7.52
N PRO A 55 -3.91 -15.38 6.68
CA PRO A 55 -3.68 -15.06 5.26
C PRO A 55 -3.18 -13.62 5.00
N HIS A 56 -2.73 -12.93 6.03
CA HIS A 56 -2.48 -11.49 5.99
C HIS A 56 -1.33 -11.11 5.03
N PRO A 57 -0.13 -11.72 5.05
CA PRO A 57 0.91 -11.45 4.08
C PRO A 57 0.46 -11.51 2.62
N CYS A 58 -0.38 -12.49 2.26
CA CYS A 58 -0.88 -12.63 0.89
C CYS A 58 -1.92 -11.56 0.53
N PHE A 59 -2.73 -11.12 1.48
CA PHE A 59 -3.63 -9.98 1.27
C PHE A 59 -2.85 -8.71 0.95
N ALA A 60 -1.77 -8.44 1.71
CA ALA A 60 -0.91 -7.28 1.49
C ALA A 60 -0.22 -7.33 0.12
N TYR A 61 0.26 -8.50 -0.31
CA TYR A 61 0.80 -8.69 -1.66
C TYR A 61 -0.26 -8.43 -2.74
N CYS A 62 -1.46 -9.00 -2.61
CA CYS A 62 -2.53 -8.78 -3.57
C CYS A 62 -2.88 -7.29 -3.71
N ALA A 63 -3.09 -6.60 -2.58
CA ALA A 63 -3.39 -5.18 -2.59
C ALA A 63 -2.24 -4.38 -3.23
N GLY A 64 -0.99 -4.63 -2.81
CA GLY A 64 0.20 -3.99 -3.37
C GLY A 64 0.29 -4.14 -4.89
N ALA A 65 0.03 -5.34 -5.42
CA ALA A 65 0.02 -5.60 -6.86
C ALA A 65 -1.05 -4.76 -7.59
N LYS A 66 -2.27 -4.66 -7.04
CA LYS A 66 -3.35 -3.84 -7.63
C LYS A 66 -3.03 -2.34 -7.63
N PHE A 67 -2.27 -1.86 -6.65
CA PHE A 67 -1.82 -0.47 -6.58
C PHE A 67 -0.56 -0.17 -7.41
N GLY A 68 0.08 -1.19 -8.00
CA GLY A 68 1.32 -1.02 -8.76
C GLY A 68 2.56 -0.88 -7.89
N LEU A 69 2.53 -1.39 -6.64
CA LEU A 69 3.70 -1.44 -5.76
C LEU A 69 4.81 -2.33 -6.35
N PHE A 70 4.43 -3.29 -7.21
CA PHE A 70 5.36 -4.18 -7.88
C PHE A 70 5.47 -3.90 -9.37
N ASP A 71 6.65 -4.12 -9.93
CA ASP A 71 6.92 -4.04 -11.36
C ASP A 71 6.57 -5.36 -12.08
N GLU A 72 6.84 -5.41 -13.38
CA GLU A 72 6.61 -6.59 -14.25
C GLU A 72 7.46 -7.81 -13.86
N THR A 73 8.56 -7.61 -13.13
CA THR A 73 9.39 -8.70 -12.59
C THR A 73 8.87 -9.22 -11.23
N ASN A 74 7.82 -8.60 -10.69
CA ASN A 74 7.33 -8.77 -9.32
C ASN A 74 8.29 -8.26 -8.24
N ASP A 75 9.20 -7.33 -8.55
CA ASP A 75 9.98 -6.62 -7.53
C ASP A 75 9.30 -5.28 -7.19
N ILE A 76 9.78 -4.58 -6.16
CA ILE A 76 9.31 -3.25 -5.79
C ILE A 76 9.50 -2.29 -6.96
N ASN A 77 8.40 -1.67 -7.39
CA ASN A 77 8.40 -0.61 -8.38
C ASN A 77 8.95 0.69 -7.78
N PHE A 78 10.27 0.88 -7.84
CA PHE A 78 10.89 2.06 -7.25
C PHE A 78 10.55 3.36 -7.99
N ASP A 79 10.20 3.31 -9.28
CA ASP A 79 9.71 4.50 -10.00
C ASP A 79 8.38 4.99 -9.42
N PHE A 80 7.51 4.06 -8.99
CA PHE A 80 6.30 4.39 -8.25
C PHE A 80 6.61 5.01 -6.88
N MET A 81 7.59 4.45 -6.16
CA MET A 81 7.97 4.95 -4.83
C MET A 81 8.63 6.34 -4.89
N GLU A 82 9.47 6.59 -5.89
CA GLU A 82 10.15 7.87 -6.10
C GLU A 82 9.19 9.01 -6.43
N LYS A 83 8.09 8.71 -7.13
CA LYS A 83 7.03 9.70 -7.41
C LYS A 83 6.22 10.08 -6.18
N ARG A 84 6.23 9.27 -5.11
CA ARG A 84 5.32 9.41 -3.96
C ARG A 84 6.01 9.77 -2.66
N TYR A 85 7.29 9.43 -2.50
CA TYR A 85 8.03 9.61 -1.26
C TYR A 85 9.30 10.43 -1.47
N THR A 86 9.83 11.00 -0.39
CA THR A 86 11.06 11.79 -0.44
C THR A 86 12.26 10.92 -0.84
N PRO A 87 13.35 11.50 -1.38
CA PRO A 87 14.57 10.74 -1.68
C PRO A 87 15.13 9.98 -0.48
N GLU A 88 15.07 10.58 0.72
CA GLU A 88 15.53 9.96 1.96
C GLU A 88 14.74 8.69 2.31
N LEU A 89 13.41 8.74 2.23
CA LEU A 89 12.56 7.57 2.45
C LEU A 89 12.80 6.49 1.39
N ASN A 90 13.00 6.89 0.13
CA ASN A 90 13.31 5.94 -0.95
C ASN A 90 14.62 5.19 -0.73
N VAL A 91 15.65 5.83 -0.14
CA VAL A 91 16.88 5.13 0.28
C VAL A 91 16.54 4.03 1.30
N LYS A 92 15.68 4.32 2.28
CA LYS A 92 15.25 3.34 3.29
C LYS A 92 14.42 2.21 2.71
N PHE A 93 13.54 2.47 1.75
CA PHE A 93 12.80 1.41 1.06
C PHE A 93 13.74 0.50 0.24
N ARG A 94 14.76 1.07 -0.41
CA ARG A 94 15.78 0.29 -1.12
C ARG A 94 16.61 -0.57 -0.16
N GLU A 95 17.00 -0.03 0.99
CA GLU A 95 17.66 -0.79 2.07
C GLU A 95 16.77 -1.96 2.54
N CYS A 96 15.49 -1.70 2.82
CA CYS A 96 14.53 -2.74 3.21
C CYS A 96 14.39 -3.85 2.16
N SER A 97 14.23 -3.49 0.89
CA SER A 97 14.13 -4.46 -0.22
C SER A 97 15.41 -5.30 -0.36
N ARG A 98 16.59 -4.67 -0.29
CA ARG A 98 17.89 -5.38 -0.41
C ARG A 98 18.16 -6.37 0.73
N ASN A 99 17.68 -6.09 1.93
CA ASN A 99 17.88 -6.95 3.09
C ASN A 99 17.00 -8.21 3.08
N ILE A 100 16.03 -8.32 2.15
CA ILE A 100 15.22 -9.52 1.98
C ILE A 100 15.94 -10.48 1.04
N THR A 101 16.51 -11.53 1.64
CA THR A 101 17.32 -12.54 0.95
C THR A 101 16.49 -13.70 0.40
N ASP A 102 15.42 -14.10 1.09
CA ASP A 102 14.48 -15.11 0.59
C ASP A 102 13.29 -14.42 -0.10
N ARG A 103 13.21 -14.62 -1.42
CA ARG A 103 12.15 -14.08 -2.27
C ARG A 103 11.27 -15.16 -2.89
N SER A 104 11.39 -16.41 -2.43
CA SER A 104 10.63 -17.55 -2.96
C SER A 104 9.12 -17.41 -2.72
N ASN A 105 8.72 -16.86 -1.57
CA ASN A 105 7.32 -16.62 -1.21
C ASN A 105 6.99 -15.13 -1.28
N LYS A 106 6.13 -14.75 -2.23
CA LYS A 106 5.74 -13.35 -2.50
C LYS A 106 4.98 -12.68 -1.36
N CYS A 107 4.10 -13.44 -0.72
CA CYS A 107 3.35 -12.96 0.43
C CYS A 107 4.31 -12.61 1.57
N LYS A 108 5.22 -13.53 1.88
CA LYS A 108 6.18 -13.38 2.96
C LYS A 108 7.13 -12.20 2.75
N TRP A 109 7.80 -12.11 1.60
CA TRP A 109 8.76 -11.03 1.40
C TRP A 109 8.08 -9.66 1.31
N THR A 110 6.84 -9.59 0.79
CA THR A 110 6.04 -8.36 0.83
C THR A 110 5.78 -7.92 2.27
N TYR A 111 5.40 -8.86 3.12
CA TYR A 111 5.21 -8.60 4.54
C TYR A 111 6.50 -8.06 5.17
N ASP A 112 7.64 -8.72 4.94
CA ASP A 112 8.94 -8.30 5.47
C ASP A 112 9.32 -6.88 4.99
N PHE A 113 9.04 -6.57 3.72
CA PHE A 113 9.24 -5.24 3.14
C PHE A 113 8.38 -4.18 3.82
N LEU A 114 7.07 -4.42 3.97
CA LEU A 114 6.15 -3.47 4.60
C LEU A 114 6.48 -3.26 6.08
N LYS A 115 6.82 -4.34 6.80
CA LYS A 115 7.28 -4.29 8.20
C LYS A 115 8.55 -3.44 8.35
N CYS A 116 9.51 -3.62 7.46
CA CYS A 116 10.73 -2.81 7.46
C CYS A 116 10.43 -1.33 7.12
N SER A 117 9.67 -1.09 6.04
CA SER A 117 9.34 0.25 5.54
C SER A 117 8.58 1.09 6.56
N LYS A 118 7.66 0.46 7.33
CA LYS A 118 6.88 1.12 8.40
C LYS A 118 7.75 1.82 9.44
N LYS A 119 8.97 1.35 9.69
CA LYS A 119 9.89 1.98 10.67
C LYS A 119 10.28 3.41 10.29
N TYR A 120 10.17 3.75 9.00
CA TYR A 120 10.65 5.02 8.44
C TYR A 120 9.51 5.95 8.01
N VAL A 121 8.33 5.42 7.69
CA VAL A 121 7.18 6.23 7.28
C VAL A 121 6.64 7.04 8.48
N PRO A 122 6.60 8.39 8.40
CA PRO A 122 6.02 9.22 9.45
C PRO A 122 4.53 8.87 9.65
N LYS A 123 4.07 8.85 10.90
CA LYS A 123 2.66 8.51 11.22
C LYS A 123 1.63 9.41 10.51
N ASN A 124 2.02 10.61 10.10
CA ASN A 124 1.17 11.59 9.42
C ASN A 124 1.05 11.36 7.90
N ASP A 125 1.92 10.52 7.31
CA ASP A 125 1.92 10.21 5.87
C ASP A 125 1.18 8.89 5.55
N VAL A 126 0.58 8.28 6.57
CA VAL A 126 -0.31 7.14 6.40
C VAL A 126 -1.69 7.69 6.00
N PRO A 127 -2.25 7.31 4.84
CA PRO A 127 -3.62 7.69 4.49
C PRO A 127 -4.57 7.16 5.56
N HIS A 128 -5.20 8.06 6.32
CA HIS A 128 -6.31 7.77 7.24
C HIS A 128 -7.63 7.65 6.47
#